data_AF-C0GG37-F1
#
_entry.id   AF-C0GG37-F1
#
_cell.length_a   1.000
_cell.length_b   1.000
_cell.length_c   1.000
_cell.angle_alpha   90.00
_cell.angle_beta   90.00
_cell.angle_gamma   90.00
#
_symmetry.space_group_name_H-M   'P 1'
#
loop_
_entity.id
_entity.type
_entity.pdbx_description
1 polymer ?
#
loop_
_entity_poly.entity_id
_entity_poly.type
_entity_poly.pdbx_seq_one_letter_code
_entity_poly.pdbx_strand_id
1 'polypeptide(L)'
;MSYNNAYWVKRKRKYKFFTFILLLFLTTLVFYTDIDQNSGAFCTQCHAMQPQKLTWQASSHENTGCAKCHVEEGLDGTIELFQDLARYAYREATNTYMNPIRLFTRVEDDQCLICHNTDREVSSMGDIYIPHQLHYDSRVSCEACHKSVAHGGIARRGETRAGSTWDEERAARAMAWENTAAPMDDCMQCHFRRRASVECAACHTGLNLPGYHQFADFNWNHGAAVRNDLEGCNICHGYAGTRLMEVDENTSIKRYARENTFCVDCHRQTPPSHETRWTVRHGDYATSGSGQEGCMVCHDNRDTGEIRVTRSSCGQCHPSPHTPGFQNKHYPDLTASSRPTQSCYMCHSANNCTSCHREN
;
A
#
# COMPACT_ATOMS: atom_id res chain seq x y z
N MET A 1 -3.19 62.70 64.33
CA MET A 1 -3.26 61.36 63.67
C MET A 1 -2.97 61.54 62.18
N SER A 2 -1.72 61.37 61.72
CA SER A 2 -1.34 61.63 60.31
C SER A 2 -0.39 60.56 59.72
N TYR A 3 -0.43 59.33 60.23
CA TYR A 3 0.49 58.27 59.78
C TYR A 3 -0.12 57.25 58.80
N ASN A 4 -1.38 57.41 58.39
CA ASN A 4 -2.07 56.41 57.56
C ASN A 4 -2.11 56.69 56.06
N ASN A 5 -1.68 57.85 55.54
CA ASN A 5 -1.86 58.13 54.10
C ASN A 5 -0.68 57.63 53.22
N ALA A 6 0.56 57.74 53.72
CA ALA A 6 1.76 57.38 52.95
C ALA A 6 1.93 55.85 52.73
N TYR A 7 1.47 55.04 53.69
CA TYR A 7 1.58 53.58 53.62
C TYR A 7 0.67 52.98 52.52
N TRP A 8 -0.58 53.44 52.44
CA TRP A 8 -1.55 52.96 51.45
C TRP A 8 -1.21 53.39 50.02
N VAL A 9 -0.66 54.60 49.83
CA VAL A 9 -0.19 55.07 48.51
C VAL A 9 1.02 54.25 48.02
N LYS A 10 1.99 53.97 48.89
CA LYS A 10 3.14 53.09 48.54
C LYS A 10 2.69 51.65 48.24
N ARG A 11 1.72 51.11 48.98
CA ARG A 11 1.17 49.76 48.75
C ARG A 11 0.45 49.67 47.40
N LYS A 12 -0.41 50.63 47.07
CA LYS A 12 -1.08 50.71 45.76
C LYS A 12 -0.10 50.85 44.59
N ARG A 13 1.00 51.58 44.76
CA ARG A 13 2.06 51.73 43.74
C ARG A 13 2.85 50.43 43.54
N LYS A 14 3.12 49.67 44.61
CA LYS A 14 3.72 48.33 44.52
C LYS A 14 2.80 47.33 43.82
N TYR A 15 1.51 47.27 44.18
CA TYR A 15 0.57 46.39 43.48
C TYR A 15 0.44 46.72 42.00
N LYS A 16 0.32 48.01 41.64
CA LYS A 16 0.30 48.46 40.24
C LYS A 16 1.57 48.05 39.47
N PHE A 17 2.74 48.13 40.11
CA PHE A 17 4.02 47.71 39.52
C PHE A 17 4.08 46.19 39.32
N PHE A 18 3.67 45.39 40.30
CA PHE A 18 3.62 43.93 40.16
C PHE A 18 2.58 43.45 39.14
N THR A 19 1.39 44.07 39.09
CA THR A 19 0.41 43.78 38.03
C THR A 19 0.91 44.21 36.66
N PHE A 20 1.65 45.31 36.55
CA PHE A 20 2.25 45.72 35.28
C PHE A 20 3.32 44.72 34.84
N ILE A 21 4.19 44.25 35.74
CA ILE A 21 5.18 43.20 35.43
C ILE A 21 4.50 41.88 35.06
N LEU A 22 3.43 41.48 35.76
CA LEU A 22 2.69 40.27 35.44
C LEU A 22 2.01 40.38 34.07
N LEU A 23 1.37 41.51 33.78
CA LEU A 23 0.76 41.76 32.47
C LEU A 23 1.82 41.82 31.38
N LEU A 24 2.95 42.49 31.62
CA LEU A 24 4.08 42.53 30.70
C LEU A 24 4.59 41.12 30.42
N PHE A 25 4.79 40.31 31.47
CA PHE A 25 5.22 38.91 31.37
C PHE A 25 4.24 38.06 30.57
N LEU A 26 2.93 38.17 30.86
CA LEU A 26 1.88 37.48 30.11
C LEU A 26 1.83 37.94 28.65
N THR A 27 1.96 39.24 28.38
CA THR A 27 2.00 39.75 26.99
C THR A 27 3.25 39.31 26.24
N THR A 28 4.42 39.26 26.89
CA THR A 28 5.63 38.72 26.25
C THR A 28 5.54 37.22 26.03
N LEU A 29 4.87 36.49 26.92
CA LEU A 29 4.63 35.06 26.77
C LEU A 29 3.74 34.80 25.55
N VAL A 30 2.64 35.55 25.40
CA VAL A 30 1.74 35.45 24.24
C VAL A 30 2.44 35.86 22.94
N PHE A 31 3.20 36.95 22.95
CA PHE A 31 3.98 37.35 21.76
C PHE A 31 5.02 36.29 21.36
N TYR A 32 5.64 35.61 22.32
CA TYR A 32 6.61 34.56 22.06
C TYR A 32 5.94 33.32 21.45
N THR A 33 4.75 32.93 21.94
CA THR A 33 3.98 31.82 21.36
C THR A 33 3.52 32.13 19.94
N ASP A 34 3.06 33.36 19.65
CA ASP A 34 2.63 33.76 18.30
C ASP A 34 3.78 33.74 17.27
N ILE A 35 5.00 34.13 17.68
CA ILE A 35 6.19 34.11 16.81
C ILE A 35 6.60 32.68 16.46
N ASP A 36 6.52 31.75 17.43
CA ASP A 36 6.88 30.36 17.19
C ASP A 36 5.88 29.65 16.28
N GLN A 37 4.59 29.97 16.41
CA GLN A 37 3.54 29.45 15.53
C GLN A 37 3.72 29.86 14.06
N ASN A 38 4.32 31.02 13.80
CA ASN A 38 4.53 31.52 12.43
C ASN A 38 5.88 31.13 11.83
N SER A 39 6.91 30.91 12.64
CA SER A 39 8.28 30.67 12.15
C SER A 39 8.74 29.22 12.26
N GLY A 40 8.14 28.42 13.14
CA GLY A 40 8.64 27.08 13.47
C GLY A 40 10.03 27.09 14.09
N ALA A 41 10.51 28.25 14.56
CA ALA A 41 11.90 28.46 14.96
C ALA A 41 12.32 27.52 16.09
N PHE A 42 11.43 27.20 17.04
CA PHE A 42 11.67 26.22 18.08
C PHE A 42 11.87 24.81 17.53
N CYS A 43 10.95 24.33 16.69
CA CYS A 43 10.98 22.98 16.12
C CYS A 43 12.25 22.73 15.28
N THR A 44 12.75 23.77 14.61
CA THR A 44 13.96 23.66 13.78
C THR A 44 15.28 23.54 14.56
N GLN A 45 15.26 23.73 15.89
CA GLN A 45 16.45 23.56 16.73
C GLN A 45 16.78 22.08 16.98
N CYS A 46 15.81 21.18 16.81
CA CYS A 46 16.03 19.76 16.98
C CYS A 46 16.76 19.18 15.75
N HIS A 47 17.94 18.60 15.95
CA HIS A 47 18.69 17.90 14.89
C HIS A 47 17.88 16.78 14.20
N ALA A 48 17.04 16.05 14.95
CA ALA A 48 16.16 15.01 14.40
C ALA A 48 15.06 15.55 13.45
N MET A 49 14.77 16.86 13.51
CA MET A 49 13.78 17.53 12.66
C MET A 49 14.35 18.06 11.34
N GLN A 50 15.67 17.99 11.13
CA GLN A 50 16.32 18.43 9.89
C GLN A 50 15.63 17.95 8.60
N PRO A 51 15.28 16.65 8.43
CA PRO A 51 14.62 16.21 7.20
C PRO A 51 13.20 16.80 7.03
N GLN A 52 12.45 16.96 8.12
CA GLN A 52 11.11 17.55 8.08
C GLN A 52 11.15 19.05 7.78
N LYS A 53 12.14 19.74 8.36
CA LYS A 53 12.40 21.16 8.07
C LYS A 53 12.70 21.37 6.60
N LEU A 54 13.67 20.64 6.05
CA LEU A 54 14.12 20.88 4.67
C LEU A 54 13.02 20.54 3.65
N THR A 55 12.25 19.47 3.88
CA THR A 55 11.11 19.13 3.01
C THR A 55 9.99 20.15 3.11
N TRP A 56 9.71 20.67 4.31
CA TRP A 56 8.77 21.77 4.49
C TRP A 56 9.20 23.04 3.75
N GLN A 57 10.48 23.40 3.82
CA GLN A 57 11.05 24.53 3.05
C GLN A 57 10.97 24.30 1.54
N ALA A 58 11.01 23.05 1.08
CA ALA A 58 10.85 22.71 -0.33
C ALA A 58 9.38 22.52 -0.76
N SER A 59 8.42 22.75 0.14
CA SER A 59 6.99 22.51 -0.10
C SER A 59 6.24 23.80 -0.45
N SER A 60 5.01 23.67 -0.94
CA SER A 60 4.10 24.80 -1.11
C SER A 60 3.68 25.47 0.21
N HIS A 61 4.02 24.87 1.36
CA HIS A 61 3.67 25.35 2.70
C HIS A 61 4.85 25.98 3.45
N GLU A 62 5.96 26.30 2.77
CA GLU A 62 7.17 26.91 3.36
C GLU A 62 6.92 28.22 4.14
N ASN A 63 5.79 28.89 3.91
CA ASN A 63 5.39 30.12 4.61
C ASN A 63 4.37 29.89 5.74
N THR A 64 4.10 28.63 6.08
CA THR A 64 3.19 28.21 7.15
C THR A 64 4.00 27.58 8.28
N GLY A 65 4.09 28.26 9.43
CA GLY A 65 4.85 27.75 10.57
C GLY A 65 4.31 26.43 11.12
N CYS A 66 5.21 25.60 11.67
CA CYS A 66 4.93 24.19 12.00
C CYS A 66 3.73 23.99 12.93
N ALA A 67 3.54 24.89 13.90
CA ALA A 67 2.50 24.75 14.91
C ALA A 67 1.09 24.94 14.34
N LYS A 68 0.93 25.67 13.21
CA LYS A 68 -0.37 25.84 12.55
C LYS A 68 -0.97 24.54 12.01
N CYS A 69 -0.16 23.49 11.92
CA CYS A 69 -0.63 22.15 11.53
C CYS A 69 -0.48 21.14 12.67
N HIS A 70 0.60 21.24 13.46
CA HIS A 70 0.94 20.19 14.44
C HIS A 70 0.48 20.48 15.88
N VAL A 71 -0.09 21.65 16.15
CA VAL A 71 -0.49 22.05 17.50
C VAL A 71 -1.91 22.60 17.45
N GLU A 72 -2.82 21.98 18.19
CA GLU A 72 -4.18 22.49 18.34
C GLU A 72 -4.17 23.89 18.99
N GLU A 73 -5.09 24.76 18.56
CA GLU A 73 -5.20 26.10 19.14
C GLU A 73 -5.65 26.04 20.62
N GLY A 74 -5.10 26.93 21.44
CA GLY A 74 -5.48 27.06 22.84
C GLY A 74 -4.56 26.34 23.83
N LEU A 75 -5.02 26.24 25.07
CA LEU A 75 -4.21 25.74 26.19
C LEU A 75 -4.00 24.22 26.13
N ASP A 76 -4.99 23.48 25.63
CA ASP A 76 -4.92 22.01 25.57
C ASP A 76 -3.83 21.55 24.60
N GLY A 77 -3.83 22.07 23.36
CA GLY A 77 -2.76 21.80 22.39
C GLY A 77 -1.36 22.23 22.87
N THR A 78 -1.28 23.33 23.62
CA THR A 78 -0.01 23.76 24.25
C THR A 78 0.47 22.74 25.28
N ILE A 79 -0.42 22.23 26.14
CA ILE A 79 -0.09 21.22 27.15
C ILE A 79 0.35 19.91 26.48
N GLU A 80 -0.36 19.47 25.45
CA GLU A 80 -0.03 18.25 24.69
C GLU A 80 1.35 18.36 24.03
N LEU A 81 1.65 19.50 23.40
CA LEU A 81 2.97 19.78 22.83
C LEU A 81 4.09 19.59 23.87
N PHE A 82 3.95 20.18 25.07
CA PHE A 82 4.97 20.04 26.11
C PHE A 82 5.13 18.59 26.61
N GLN A 83 4.02 17.84 26.70
CA GLN A 83 4.07 16.43 27.07
C GLN A 83 4.78 15.57 26.02
N ASP A 84 4.51 15.80 24.74
CA ASP A 84 5.17 15.10 23.64
C ASP A 84 6.64 15.46 23.53
N LEU A 85 7.01 16.74 23.68
CA LEU A 85 8.41 17.17 23.73
C LEU A 85 9.18 16.49 24.88
N ALA A 86 8.58 16.41 26.07
CA ALA A 86 9.19 15.70 27.21
C ALA A 86 9.37 14.21 26.90
N ARG A 87 8.38 13.57 26.25
CA ARG A 87 8.46 12.17 25.83
C ARG A 87 9.55 11.94 24.79
N TYR A 88 9.70 12.85 23.82
CA TYR A 88 10.74 12.78 22.80
C TYR A 88 12.12 12.97 23.40
N ALA A 89 12.30 13.95 24.29
CA ALA A 89 13.56 14.17 25.01
C ALA A 89 13.96 12.93 25.85
N TYR A 90 13.01 12.29 26.53
CA TYR A 90 13.26 11.05 27.26
C TYR A 90 13.70 9.90 26.33
N ARG A 91 13.00 9.72 25.19
CA ARG A 91 13.34 8.66 24.23
C ARG A 91 14.71 8.86 23.58
N GLU A 92 15.08 10.11 23.30
CA GLU A 92 16.40 10.47 22.81
C GLU A 92 17.47 10.17 23.86
N ALA A 93 17.30 10.64 25.10
CA ALA A 93 18.24 10.42 26.19
C ALA A 93 18.46 8.92 26.52
N THR A 94 17.44 8.09 26.29
CA THR A 94 17.48 6.64 26.55
C THR A 94 17.75 5.80 25.30
N ASN A 95 17.90 6.41 24.12
CA ASN A 95 17.98 5.70 22.83
C ASN A 95 16.84 4.69 22.59
N THR A 96 15.62 5.00 23.05
CA THR A 96 14.43 4.14 22.91
C THR A 96 13.46 4.63 21.82
N TYR A 97 13.93 5.50 20.94
CA TYR A 97 13.18 5.94 19.77
C TYR A 97 13.15 4.87 18.67
N MET A 98 12.18 4.99 17.76
CA MET A 98 12.12 4.10 16.59
C MET A 98 13.05 4.61 15.49
N ASN A 99 13.66 3.68 14.77
CA ASN A 99 14.48 3.97 13.59
C ASN A 99 14.02 3.09 12.41
N PRO A 100 13.50 3.65 11.30
CA PRO A 100 13.35 5.09 10.98
C PRO A 100 12.46 5.86 11.94
N ILE A 101 12.75 7.14 12.15
CA ILE A 101 11.97 8.04 13.01
C ILE A 101 10.62 8.28 12.33
N ARG A 102 9.53 7.81 12.95
CA ARG A 102 8.17 8.00 12.45
C ARG A 102 7.41 8.85 13.46
N LEU A 103 6.85 9.97 12.99
CA LEU A 103 5.86 10.73 13.74
C LEU A 103 4.49 10.12 13.44
N PHE A 104 3.73 9.80 14.49
CA PHE A 104 2.37 9.28 14.38
C PHE A 104 1.30 10.32 14.72
N THR A 105 1.72 11.56 14.95
CA THR A 105 0.79 12.65 15.24
C THR A 105 0.01 12.95 13.98
N ARG A 106 -1.31 12.79 14.07
CA ARG A 106 -2.25 13.12 13.02
C ARG A 106 -2.45 14.64 13.01
N VAL A 107 -2.45 15.26 11.85
CA VAL A 107 -2.98 16.63 11.69
C VAL A 107 -4.48 16.52 11.53
N GLU A 108 -5.21 17.18 12.43
CA GLU A 108 -6.66 17.22 12.39
C GLU A 108 -7.16 18.04 11.19
N ASP A 109 -8.36 17.71 10.70
CA ASP A 109 -8.91 18.31 9.47
C ASP A 109 -9.16 19.81 9.62
N ASP A 110 -9.44 20.27 10.84
CA ASP A 110 -9.67 21.67 11.18
C ASP A 110 -8.46 22.55 10.86
N GLN A 111 -7.23 22.06 11.08
CA GLN A 111 -5.99 22.79 10.77
C GLN A 111 -5.88 23.09 9.27
N CYS A 112 -6.34 22.17 8.43
CA CYS A 112 -6.39 22.38 6.99
C CYS A 112 -7.47 23.40 6.61
N LEU A 113 -8.62 23.36 7.27
CA LEU A 113 -9.78 24.22 7.00
C LEU A 113 -9.64 25.67 7.47
N ILE A 114 -8.60 25.98 8.26
CA ILE A 114 -8.23 27.38 8.57
C ILE A 114 -7.95 28.15 7.28
N CYS A 115 -7.30 27.50 6.30
CA CYS A 115 -6.87 28.13 5.05
C CYS A 115 -7.56 27.56 3.79
N HIS A 116 -8.03 26.31 3.83
CA HIS A 116 -8.65 25.63 2.70
C HIS A 116 -10.16 25.47 2.87
N ASN A 117 -10.85 25.26 1.74
CA ASN A 117 -12.24 24.82 1.72
C ASN A 117 -12.37 23.52 0.90
N THR A 118 -13.51 22.85 1.05
CA THR A 118 -13.82 21.57 0.40
C THR A 118 -14.46 21.74 -0.98
N ASP A 119 -14.75 22.98 -1.38
CA ASP A 119 -15.51 23.30 -2.59
C ASP A 119 -14.60 23.29 -3.82
N ARG A 120 -14.29 22.08 -4.28
CA ARG A 120 -13.57 21.87 -5.55
C ARG A 120 -14.15 20.70 -6.34
N GLU A 121 -14.51 20.99 -7.58
CA GLU A 121 -15.02 20.00 -8.54
C GLU A 121 -13.88 19.26 -9.28
N VAL A 122 -12.68 19.83 -9.35
CA VAL A 122 -11.56 19.27 -10.12
C VAL A 122 -10.47 18.72 -9.19
N SER A 123 -10.06 17.48 -9.45
CA SER A 123 -8.88 16.86 -8.85
C SER A 123 -7.63 17.19 -9.65
N SER A 124 -6.55 17.52 -8.95
CA SER A 124 -5.23 17.78 -9.55
C SER A 124 -4.52 16.52 -10.07
N MET A 125 -5.15 15.34 -10.01
CA MET A 125 -4.53 14.03 -10.28
C MET A 125 -4.85 13.51 -11.69
N GLY A 126 -4.44 14.27 -12.70
CA GLY A 126 -4.52 13.83 -14.10
C GLY A 126 -5.96 13.58 -14.56
N ASP A 127 -6.25 12.33 -14.94
CA ASP A 127 -7.56 11.91 -15.44
C ASP A 127 -8.51 11.42 -14.35
N ILE A 128 -8.10 11.38 -13.08
CA ILE A 128 -8.96 10.94 -11.98
C ILE A 128 -9.87 12.10 -11.56
N TYR A 129 -11.17 11.86 -11.49
CA TYR A 129 -12.20 12.71 -10.89
C TYR A 129 -12.41 12.33 -9.41
N ILE A 130 -12.25 13.30 -8.52
CA ILE A 130 -12.44 13.15 -7.08
C ILE A 130 -13.47 14.18 -6.59
N PRO A 131 -14.71 13.77 -6.28
CA PRO A 131 -15.70 14.67 -5.70
C PRO A 131 -15.33 14.96 -4.23
N HIS A 132 -14.66 16.08 -3.97
CA HIS A 132 -14.09 16.37 -2.65
C HIS A 132 -15.14 16.50 -1.56
N GLN A 133 -16.25 17.20 -1.85
CA GLN A 133 -17.34 17.35 -0.89
C GLN A 133 -17.91 15.99 -0.45
N LEU A 134 -18.09 15.06 -1.40
CA LEU A 134 -18.58 13.72 -1.09
C LEU A 134 -17.65 12.97 -0.12
N HIS A 135 -16.34 13.10 -0.30
CA HIS A 135 -15.35 12.46 0.58
C HIS A 135 -15.34 13.10 1.97
N TYR A 136 -15.42 14.43 2.03
CA TYR A 136 -15.49 15.17 3.28
C TYR A 136 -16.75 14.81 4.08
N ASP A 137 -17.92 14.81 3.43
CA ASP A 137 -19.21 14.43 4.05
C ASP A 137 -19.20 12.96 4.52
N SER A 138 -18.43 12.11 3.84
CA SER A 138 -18.18 10.72 4.21
C SER A 138 -17.14 10.56 5.33
N ARG A 139 -16.72 11.65 5.99
CA ARG A 139 -15.72 11.69 7.07
C ARG A 139 -14.39 11.03 6.65
N VAL A 140 -13.92 11.37 5.45
CA VAL A 140 -12.55 11.06 5.02
C VAL A 140 -11.66 12.23 5.41
N SER A 141 -10.65 11.98 6.25
CA SER A 141 -9.74 13.02 6.71
C SER A 141 -8.87 13.57 5.58
N CYS A 142 -8.48 14.83 5.65
CA CYS A 142 -7.60 15.51 4.70
C CYS A 142 -6.30 14.72 4.47
N GLU A 143 -5.67 14.28 5.56
CA GLU A 143 -4.43 13.48 5.52
C GLU A 143 -4.59 12.11 4.85
N ALA A 144 -5.81 11.58 4.71
CA ALA A 144 -6.01 10.29 4.05
C ALA A 144 -5.47 10.30 2.62
N CYS A 145 -5.53 11.46 1.96
CA CYS A 145 -4.93 11.69 0.64
C CYS A 145 -3.73 12.64 0.71
N HIS A 146 -3.76 13.66 1.57
CA HIS A 146 -2.77 14.75 1.61
C HIS A 146 -1.64 14.55 2.63
N LYS A 147 -1.37 13.32 3.09
CA LYS A 147 -0.31 12.99 4.09
C LYS A 147 1.12 13.42 3.74
N SER A 148 1.39 13.75 2.47
CA SER A 148 2.75 14.06 2.00
C SER A 148 2.92 15.52 1.56
N VAL A 149 1.93 16.40 1.74
CA VAL A 149 1.94 17.76 1.18
C VAL A 149 3.08 18.65 1.69
N ALA A 150 3.47 18.51 2.95
CA ALA A 150 4.53 19.32 3.57
C ALA A 150 5.87 18.59 3.68
N HIS A 151 5.88 17.26 3.62
CA HIS A 151 7.05 16.45 3.95
C HIS A 151 7.43 15.44 2.87
N GLY A 152 6.68 15.36 1.78
CA GLY A 152 7.04 14.53 0.63
C GLY A 152 7.16 13.05 0.98
N GLY A 153 6.42 12.55 1.97
CA GLY A 153 6.38 11.12 2.30
C GLY A 153 7.68 10.50 2.82
N ILE A 154 8.64 11.30 3.27
CA ILE A 154 9.97 10.79 3.67
C ILE A 154 9.92 9.79 4.83
N ALA A 155 8.97 9.95 5.77
CA ALA A 155 8.80 9.05 6.90
C ALA A 155 8.22 7.69 6.46
N ARG A 156 7.24 7.67 5.54
CA ARG A 156 6.66 6.42 5.00
C ARG A 156 7.67 5.64 4.18
N ARG A 157 8.55 6.33 3.45
CA ARG A 157 9.67 5.71 2.72
C ARG A 157 10.85 5.30 3.61
N GLY A 158 10.78 5.57 4.91
CA GLY A 158 11.81 5.20 5.87
C GLY A 158 13.12 5.97 5.70
N GLU A 159 13.06 7.17 5.14
CA GLU A 159 14.23 8.02 4.89
C GLU A 159 14.66 8.87 6.10
N THR A 160 13.86 8.87 7.16
CA THR A 160 14.08 9.58 8.43
C THR A 160 14.91 8.77 9.42
N ARG A 161 15.93 8.05 8.94
CA ARG A 161 16.79 7.22 9.80
C ARG A 161 17.76 8.09 10.60
N ALA A 162 18.07 7.65 11.82
CA ALA A 162 19.12 8.27 12.62
C ALA A 162 20.45 8.27 11.84
N GLY A 163 21.12 9.42 11.78
CA GLY A 163 22.35 9.60 11.01
C GLY A 163 22.17 9.82 9.50
N SER A 164 20.93 9.89 9.00
CA SER A 164 20.70 10.26 7.60
C SER A 164 21.13 11.70 7.32
N THR A 165 21.89 11.91 6.26
CA THR A 165 22.30 13.24 5.81
C THR A 165 21.23 13.83 4.89
N TRP A 166 20.87 15.08 5.16
CA TRP A 166 19.86 15.82 4.39
C TRP A 166 20.39 17.19 4.01
N ASP A 167 20.22 17.52 2.74
CA ASP A 167 20.48 18.82 2.14
C ASP A 167 19.23 19.29 1.37
N GLU A 168 19.28 20.54 0.90
CA GLU A 168 18.19 21.17 0.15
C GLU A 168 17.89 20.43 -1.16
N GLU A 169 18.92 19.91 -1.84
CA GLU A 169 18.77 19.21 -3.11
C GLU A 169 18.00 17.89 -2.94
N ARG A 170 18.34 17.12 -1.91
CA ARG A 170 17.62 15.90 -1.54
C ARG A 170 16.18 16.21 -1.11
N ALA A 171 15.98 17.28 -0.34
CA ALA A 171 14.64 17.68 0.07
C ALA A 171 13.76 18.08 -1.12
N ALA A 172 14.29 18.84 -2.07
CA ALA A 172 13.60 19.19 -3.31
C ALA A 172 13.20 17.94 -4.11
N ARG A 173 14.09 16.96 -4.26
CA ARG A 173 13.76 15.67 -4.89
C ARG A 173 12.67 14.90 -4.12
N ALA A 174 12.72 14.92 -2.79
CA ALA A 174 11.73 14.24 -1.97
C ALA A 174 10.33 14.88 -2.09
N MET A 175 10.25 16.17 -2.43
CA MET A 175 9.01 16.91 -2.68
C MET A 175 8.47 16.79 -4.12
N ALA A 176 9.08 15.94 -4.95
CA ALA A 176 8.58 15.67 -6.30
C ALA A 176 7.14 15.12 -6.29
N TRP A 177 6.43 15.30 -7.41
CA TRP A 177 5.02 14.92 -7.54
C TRP A 177 4.76 13.45 -7.21
N GLU A 178 5.65 12.55 -7.62
CA GLU A 178 5.52 11.10 -7.41
C GLU A 178 5.54 10.74 -5.92
N ASN A 179 6.16 11.58 -5.11
CA ASN A 179 6.30 11.40 -3.67
C ASN A 179 5.20 12.07 -2.86
N THR A 180 4.62 13.14 -3.40
CA THR A 180 3.61 13.97 -2.74
C THR A 180 2.18 13.58 -3.12
N ALA A 181 1.98 13.05 -4.32
CA ALA A 181 0.69 12.54 -4.78
C ALA A 181 0.23 11.34 -3.92
N ALA A 182 -1.09 11.23 -3.74
CA ALA A 182 -1.68 10.07 -3.11
C ALA A 182 -1.52 8.86 -4.05
N PRO A 183 -0.86 7.78 -3.62
CA PRO A 183 -0.80 6.57 -4.41
C PRO A 183 -2.20 5.97 -4.58
N MET A 184 -2.50 5.43 -5.76
CA MET A 184 -3.79 4.79 -6.08
C MET A 184 -4.18 3.70 -5.06
N ASP A 185 -3.20 2.99 -4.49
CA ASP A 185 -3.41 1.98 -3.46
C ASP A 185 -4.13 2.54 -2.21
N ASP A 186 -3.85 3.79 -1.81
CA ASP A 186 -4.55 4.41 -0.69
C ASP A 186 -6.05 4.58 -1.00
N CYS A 187 -6.38 4.98 -2.23
CA CYS A 187 -7.75 5.12 -2.71
C CYS A 187 -8.44 3.75 -2.70
N MET A 188 -7.82 2.75 -3.34
CA MET A 188 -8.41 1.43 -3.54
C MET A 188 -8.57 0.67 -2.22
N GLN A 189 -7.57 0.68 -1.33
CA GLN A 189 -7.70 0.06 -0.01
C GLN A 189 -8.85 0.67 0.81
N CYS A 190 -9.02 1.99 0.76
CA CYS A 190 -10.14 2.67 1.41
C CYS A 190 -11.48 2.25 0.79
N HIS A 191 -11.57 2.25 -0.55
CA HIS A 191 -12.78 1.89 -1.28
C HIS A 191 -13.20 0.44 -1.04
N PHE A 192 -12.25 -0.52 -1.07
CA PHE A 192 -12.54 -1.92 -0.72
C PHE A 192 -13.03 -2.06 0.72
N ARG A 193 -12.37 -1.40 1.68
CA ARG A 193 -12.74 -1.49 3.10
C ARG A 193 -14.13 -0.89 3.37
N ARG A 194 -14.45 0.22 2.71
CA ARG A 194 -15.72 0.94 2.85
C ARG A 194 -16.82 0.43 1.90
N ARG A 195 -16.50 -0.53 1.02
CA ARG A 195 -17.38 -1.02 -0.06
C ARG A 195 -17.89 0.13 -0.95
N ALA A 196 -17.03 1.12 -1.21
CA ALA A 196 -17.30 2.17 -2.17
C ALA A 196 -17.07 1.67 -3.60
N SER A 197 -17.46 2.47 -4.60
CA SER A 197 -17.27 2.10 -6.00
C SER A 197 -15.79 1.85 -6.32
N VAL A 198 -15.49 0.71 -6.94
CA VAL A 198 -14.17 0.37 -7.49
C VAL A 198 -14.21 0.26 -9.01
N GLU A 199 -15.32 0.69 -9.62
CA GLU A 199 -15.47 0.75 -11.07
C GLU A 199 -14.53 1.80 -11.63
N CYS A 200 -13.72 1.42 -12.61
CA CYS A 200 -12.66 2.28 -13.13
C CYS A 200 -13.22 3.63 -13.65
N ALA A 201 -14.37 3.59 -14.32
CA ALA A 201 -15.05 4.76 -14.88
C ALA A 201 -15.71 5.67 -13.83
N ALA A 202 -15.83 5.23 -12.57
CA ALA A 202 -16.30 6.10 -11.49
C ALA A 202 -15.24 7.14 -11.10
N CYS A 203 -13.97 6.84 -11.38
CA CYS A 203 -12.83 7.68 -11.05
C CYS A 203 -12.18 8.23 -12.32
N HIS A 204 -11.85 7.39 -13.30
CA HIS A 204 -11.12 7.81 -14.47
C HIS A 204 -12.02 8.46 -15.54
N THR A 205 -11.66 9.68 -15.93
CA THR A 205 -12.32 10.48 -16.97
C THR A 205 -11.86 10.11 -18.38
N GLY A 206 -10.76 9.36 -18.52
CA GLY A 206 -10.24 8.91 -19.82
C GLY A 206 -9.22 7.78 -19.71
N LEU A 207 -9.70 6.53 -19.60
CA LEU A 207 -8.84 5.35 -19.62
C LEU A 207 -8.47 4.95 -21.05
N ASN A 208 -7.17 4.99 -21.35
CA ASN A 208 -6.63 4.40 -22.56
C ASN A 208 -6.43 2.90 -22.35
N LEU A 209 -7.50 2.13 -22.53
CA LEU A 209 -7.43 0.67 -22.47
C LEU A 209 -6.63 0.12 -23.66
N PRO A 210 -5.65 -0.77 -23.43
CA PRO A 210 -4.98 -1.48 -24.51
C PRO A 210 -5.97 -2.24 -25.39
N GLY A 211 -5.74 -2.27 -26.70
CA GLY A 211 -6.67 -2.85 -27.69
C GLY A 211 -7.05 -4.32 -27.44
N TYR A 212 -6.21 -5.07 -26.72
CA TYR A 212 -6.52 -6.45 -26.35
C TYR A 212 -7.68 -6.61 -25.36
N HIS A 213 -8.13 -5.55 -24.68
CA HIS A 213 -9.34 -5.58 -23.83
C HIS A 213 -10.64 -5.79 -24.62
N GLN A 214 -10.60 -5.64 -25.95
CA GLN A 214 -11.80 -5.72 -26.80
C GLN A 214 -12.01 -7.13 -27.39
N PHE A 215 -11.09 -8.06 -27.14
CA PHE A 215 -11.18 -9.41 -27.68
C PHE A 215 -12.19 -10.27 -26.90
N ALA A 216 -13.20 -10.78 -27.58
CA ALA A 216 -14.25 -11.62 -26.96
C ALA A 216 -13.69 -12.93 -26.36
N ASP A 217 -12.55 -13.39 -26.85
CA ASP A 217 -11.82 -14.58 -26.41
C ASP A 217 -10.63 -14.24 -25.50
N PHE A 218 -10.55 -13.01 -24.98
CA PHE A 218 -9.47 -12.55 -24.09
C PHE A 218 -9.20 -13.54 -22.95
N ASN A 219 -10.25 -14.10 -22.33
CA ASN A 219 -10.14 -15.07 -21.25
C ASN A 219 -9.26 -16.30 -21.58
N TRP A 220 -9.12 -16.64 -22.86
CA TRP A 220 -8.37 -17.82 -23.30
C TRP A 220 -7.10 -17.49 -24.08
N ASN A 221 -7.02 -16.31 -24.72
CA ASN A 221 -5.95 -15.98 -25.65
C ASN A 221 -5.05 -14.80 -25.21
N HIS A 222 -5.33 -14.15 -24.07
CA HIS A 222 -4.51 -13.03 -23.58
C HIS A 222 -3.10 -13.44 -23.17
N GLY A 223 -2.84 -14.73 -22.87
CA GLY A 223 -1.52 -15.19 -22.43
C GLY A 223 -0.37 -14.95 -23.42
N ALA A 224 -0.67 -14.78 -24.71
CA ALA A 224 0.31 -14.36 -25.71
C ALA A 224 0.59 -12.85 -25.68
N ALA A 225 -0.42 -12.04 -25.33
CA ALA A 225 -0.32 -10.59 -25.21
C ALA A 225 0.35 -10.15 -23.90
N VAL A 226 0.08 -10.87 -22.79
CA VAL A 226 0.57 -10.53 -21.44
C VAL A 226 1.98 -11.05 -21.17
N ARG A 227 2.48 -11.99 -21.99
CA ARG A 227 3.76 -12.69 -21.75
C ARG A 227 4.98 -11.77 -21.63
N ASN A 228 4.93 -10.59 -22.24
CA ASN A 228 6.04 -9.64 -22.27
C ASN A 228 5.75 -8.30 -21.57
N ASP A 229 4.58 -8.15 -20.94
CA ASP A 229 4.13 -6.86 -20.38
C ASP A 229 3.33 -7.04 -19.07
N LEU A 230 3.95 -7.65 -18.06
CA LEU A 230 3.36 -7.76 -16.73
C LEU A 230 3.22 -6.39 -16.05
N GLU A 231 4.22 -5.52 -16.23
CA GLU A 231 4.24 -4.19 -15.63
C GLU A 231 3.09 -3.34 -16.17
N GLY A 232 2.86 -3.32 -17.48
CA GLY A 232 1.75 -2.59 -18.10
C GLY A 232 0.38 -3.06 -17.61
N CYS A 233 0.20 -4.38 -17.41
CA CYS A 233 -1.01 -4.91 -16.80
C CYS A 233 -1.15 -4.47 -15.33
N ASN A 234 -0.04 -4.50 -14.57
CA ASN A 234 -0.03 -4.23 -13.13
C ASN A 234 -0.32 -2.75 -12.80
N ILE A 235 -0.02 -1.81 -13.70
CA ILE A 235 -0.37 -0.39 -13.53
C ILE A 235 -1.87 -0.19 -13.27
N CYS A 236 -2.73 -1.05 -13.80
CA CYS A 236 -4.18 -1.02 -13.52
C CYS A 236 -4.63 -2.17 -12.61
N HIS A 237 -4.25 -3.40 -12.94
CA HIS A 237 -4.75 -4.60 -12.26
C HIS A 237 -4.02 -4.93 -10.96
N GLY A 238 -2.92 -4.25 -10.65
CA GLY A 238 -2.21 -4.40 -9.37
C GLY A 238 -3.06 -3.96 -8.18
N TYR A 239 -4.02 -3.07 -8.41
CA TYR A 239 -4.92 -2.52 -7.40
C TYR A 239 -6.31 -3.18 -7.37
N ALA A 240 -6.56 -4.19 -8.21
CA ALA A 240 -7.91 -4.72 -8.44
C ALA A 240 -8.42 -5.68 -7.33
N GLY A 241 -7.79 -5.70 -6.16
CA GLY A 241 -8.32 -6.40 -5.00
C GLY A 241 -7.78 -5.86 -3.68
N THR A 242 -7.99 -6.61 -2.60
CA THR A 242 -7.80 -6.11 -1.22
C THR A 242 -6.35 -5.84 -0.81
N ARG A 243 -5.39 -6.15 -1.67
CA ARG A 243 -3.96 -5.93 -1.45
C ARG A 243 -3.29 -5.63 -2.79
N LEU A 244 -2.45 -4.59 -2.80
CA LEU A 244 -1.56 -4.28 -3.91
C LEU A 244 -0.67 -5.47 -4.26
N MET A 245 -0.66 -5.84 -5.55
CA MET A 245 0.33 -6.74 -6.11
C MET A 245 1.54 -5.93 -6.57
N GLU A 246 2.66 -6.11 -5.87
CA GLU A 246 3.95 -5.57 -6.30
C GLU A 246 4.58 -6.51 -7.32
N VAL A 247 5.10 -5.95 -8.41
CA VAL A 247 5.80 -6.67 -9.47
C VAL A 247 7.21 -6.12 -9.52
N ASP A 248 8.19 -7.03 -9.52
CA ASP A 248 9.61 -6.74 -9.68
C ASP A 248 10.20 -7.57 -10.84
N GLU A 249 11.49 -7.36 -11.13
CA GLU A 249 12.23 -8.08 -12.18
C GLU A 249 12.27 -9.61 -11.98
N ASN A 250 12.03 -10.10 -10.76
CA ASN A 250 12.03 -11.51 -10.42
C ASN A 250 10.61 -12.12 -10.40
N THR A 251 9.58 -11.30 -10.63
CA THR A 251 8.19 -11.72 -10.56
C THR A 251 7.82 -12.48 -11.83
N SER A 252 7.76 -13.81 -11.71
CA SER A 252 7.32 -14.66 -12.83
C SER A 252 5.83 -14.46 -13.14
N ILE A 253 5.46 -14.63 -14.42
CA ILE A 253 4.05 -14.66 -14.89
C ILE A 253 3.23 -15.68 -14.08
N LYS A 254 3.84 -16.83 -13.75
CA LYS A 254 3.19 -17.87 -12.94
C LYS A 254 2.79 -17.32 -11.58
N ARG A 255 3.74 -16.70 -10.86
CA ARG A 255 3.48 -16.10 -9.55
C ARG A 255 2.40 -15.02 -9.67
N TYR A 256 2.52 -14.14 -10.67
CA TYR A 256 1.57 -13.07 -10.90
C TYR A 256 0.14 -13.58 -11.12
N ALA A 257 -0.06 -14.54 -12.03
CA ALA A 257 -1.38 -15.12 -12.30
C ALA A 257 -2.01 -15.84 -11.09
N ARG A 258 -1.18 -16.37 -10.17
CA ARG A 258 -1.60 -17.18 -9.02
C ARG A 258 -1.81 -16.36 -7.75
N GLU A 259 -1.17 -15.20 -7.62
CA GLU A 259 -1.21 -14.36 -6.41
C GLU A 259 -2.00 -13.06 -6.61
N ASN A 260 -2.08 -12.54 -7.84
CA ASN A 260 -2.84 -11.33 -8.11
C ASN A 260 -4.33 -11.58 -7.84
N THR A 261 -4.93 -10.73 -7.00
CA THR A 261 -6.31 -10.87 -6.51
C THR A 261 -7.36 -10.80 -7.61
N PHE A 262 -7.07 -10.15 -8.74
CA PHE A 262 -7.94 -10.11 -9.91
C PHE A 262 -7.71 -11.30 -10.83
N CYS A 263 -6.46 -11.63 -11.15
CA CYS A 263 -6.13 -12.73 -12.06
C CYS A 263 -6.51 -14.10 -11.47
N VAL A 264 -6.28 -14.29 -10.16
CA VAL A 264 -6.44 -15.59 -9.49
C VAL A 264 -7.89 -16.10 -9.56
N ASP A 265 -8.88 -15.22 -9.65
CA ASP A 265 -10.28 -15.62 -9.72
C ASP A 265 -10.62 -16.41 -11.00
N CYS A 266 -9.95 -16.08 -12.11
CA CYS A 266 -10.02 -16.84 -13.36
C CYS A 266 -8.96 -17.95 -13.39
N HIS A 267 -7.73 -17.66 -12.97
CA HIS A 267 -6.61 -18.62 -13.04
C HIS A 267 -6.69 -19.77 -12.02
N ARG A 268 -7.63 -19.72 -11.07
CA ARG A 268 -7.99 -20.87 -10.22
C ARG A 268 -9.07 -21.77 -10.82
N GLN A 269 -9.68 -21.36 -11.94
CA GLN A 269 -10.73 -22.15 -12.58
C GLN A 269 -10.11 -23.27 -13.40
N THR A 270 -10.73 -24.44 -13.32
CA THR A 270 -10.32 -25.60 -14.09
C THR A 270 -10.54 -25.32 -15.59
N PRO A 271 -9.49 -25.39 -16.42
CA PRO A 271 -9.63 -25.11 -17.85
C PRO A 271 -10.33 -26.27 -18.58
N PRO A 272 -10.89 -26.04 -19.78
CA PRO A 272 -11.59 -27.07 -20.58
C PRO A 272 -10.75 -28.31 -20.90
N SER A 273 -9.42 -28.22 -20.82
CA SER A 273 -8.53 -29.36 -21.00
C SER A 273 -8.76 -30.47 -19.97
N HIS A 274 -9.25 -30.16 -18.77
CA HIS A 274 -9.53 -31.14 -17.70
C HIS A 274 -10.85 -31.88 -17.93
N GLU A 275 -10.94 -32.58 -19.06
CA GLU A 275 -12.06 -33.44 -19.40
C GLU A 275 -11.98 -34.81 -18.70
N THR A 276 -13.08 -35.57 -18.71
CA THR A 276 -13.18 -36.90 -18.06
C THR A 276 -12.10 -37.90 -18.48
N ARG A 277 -11.50 -37.74 -19.68
CA ARG A 277 -10.42 -38.59 -20.22
C ARG A 277 -9.06 -37.88 -20.27
N TRP A 278 -8.88 -36.82 -19.49
CA TRP A 278 -7.65 -36.01 -19.51
C TRP A 278 -6.38 -36.85 -19.32
N THR A 279 -6.34 -37.80 -18.38
CA THR A 279 -5.14 -38.62 -18.14
C THR A 279 -4.64 -39.38 -19.37
N VAL A 280 -5.53 -39.69 -20.32
CA VAL A 280 -5.17 -40.35 -21.58
C VAL A 280 -4.88 -39.33 -22.69
N ARG A 281 -5.58 -38.19 -22.71
CA ARG A 281 -5.46 -37.18 -23.78
C ARG A 281 -4.54 -36.01 -23.46
N HIS A 282 -3.99 -35.93 -22.24
CA HIS A 282 -3.14 -34.82 -21.79
C HIS A 282 -1.92 -34.60 -22.68
N GLY A 283 -1.39 -35.67 -23.30
CA GLY A 283 -0.28 -35.61 -24.25
C GLY A 283 -0.61 -34.78 -25.50
N ASP A 284 -1.82 -34.93 -26.04
CA ASP A 284 -2.31 -34.13 -27.17
C ASP A 284 -2.35 -32.65 -26.80
N TYR A 285 -2.87 -32.32 -25.61
CA TYR A 285 -2.90 -30.94 -25.10
C TYR A 285 -1.51 -30.40 -24.79
N ALA A 286 -0.60 -31.21 -24.25
CA ALA A 286 0.77 -30.83 -23.93
C ALA A 286 1.65 -30.62 -25.18
N THR A 287 1.24 -31.16 -26.33
CA THR A 287 1.97 -31.06 -27.61
C THR A 287 1.30 -30.14 -28.63
N SER A 288 0.13 -29.57 -28.31
CA SER A 288 -0.60 -28.63 -29.17
C SER A 288 -0.75 -27.25 -28.54
N GLY A 289 -1.03 -26.23 -29.36
CA GLY A 289 -1.25 -24.85 -28.89
C GLY A 289 -0.08 -24.29 -28.09
N SER A 290 -0.34 -23.81 -26.87
CA SER A 290 0.66 -23.30 -25.92
C SER A 290 1.56 -24.37 -25.28
N GLY A 291 1.37 -25.65 -25.63
CA GLY A 291 2.20 -26.75 -25.17
C GLY A 291 2.27 -26.90 -23.65
N GLN A 292 3.38 -27.48 -23.18
CA GLN A 292 3.64 -27.66 -21.74
C GLN A 292 3.60 -26.34 -20.96
N GLU A 293 4.02 -25.23 -21.56
CA GLU A 293 4.04 -23.91 -20.92
C GLU A 293 2.66 -23.46 -20.45
N GLY A 294 1.59 -23.79 -21.20
CA GLY A 294 0.22 -23.50 -20.80
C GLY A 294 -0.20 -24.23 -19.52
N CYS A 295 0.20 -25.50 -19.37
CA CYS A 295 -0.05 -26.27 -18.15
C CYS A 295 0.73 -25.68 -16.96
N MET A 296 1.94 -25.20 -17.23
CA MET A 296 2.84 -24.62 -16.23
C MET A 296 2.34 -23.28 -15.68
N VAL A 297 1.28 -22.69 -16.25
CA VAL A 297 0.60 -21.52 -15.67
C VAL A 297 -0.08 -21.89 -14.35
N CYS A 298 -0.60 -23.12 -14.20
CA CYS A 298 -1.34 -23.58 -13.00
C CYS A 298 -0.63 -24.69 -12.23
N HIS A 299 0.16 -25.52 -12.94
CA HIS A 299 0.92 -26.64 -12.39
C HIS A 299 2.41 -26.34 -12.36
N ASP A 300 3.15 -27.12 -11.58
CA ASP A 300 4.61 -27.11 -11.58
C ASP A 300 5.16 -28.50 -11.89
N ASN A 301 6.43 -28.52 -12.33
CA ASN A 301 7.13 -29.77 -12.56
C ASN A 301 7.37 -30.55 -11.27
N ARG A 302 7.56 -29.84 -10.14
CA ARG A 302 7.71 -30.42 -8.81
C ARG A 302 6.84 -29.63 -7.86
N ASP A 303 6.27 -30.31 -6.88
CA ASP A 303 5.55 -29.65 -5.80
C ASP A 303 6.55 -28.86 -4.94
N THR A 304 6.47 -27.53 -5.02
CA THR A 304 7.28 -26.63 -4.19
C THR A 304 6.55 -26.20 -2.92
N GLY A 305 5.26 -26.54 -2.77
CA GLY A 305 4.41 -26.07 -1.68
C GLY A 305 4.12 -24.56 -1.69
N GLU A 306 4.71 -23.80 -2.63
CA GLU A 306 4.59 -22.34 -2.71
C GLU A 306 3.27 -21.91 -3.37
N ILE A 307 2.64 -22.79 -4.17
CA ILE A 307 1.51 -22.43 -5.01
C ILE A 307 0.19 -23.02 -4.50
N ARG A 308 -0.77 -22.12 -4.27
CA ARG A 308 -2.09 -22.44 -3.72
C ARG A 308 -3.13 -22.90 -4.75
N VAL A 309 -2.77 -22.88 -6.04
CA VAL A 309 -3.73 -23.14 -7.13
C VAL A 309 -3.88 -24.64 -7.42
N THR A 310 -2.81 -25.44 -7.37
CA THR A 310 -2.89 -26.90 -7.55
C THR A 310 -1.83 -27.64 -6.72
N ARG A 311 -2.14 -28.87 -6.27
CA ARG A 311 -1.17 -29.77 -5.56
C ARG A 311 -0.60 -30.86 -6.47
N SER A 312 -1.01 -30.88 -7.73
CA SER A 312 -0.59 -31.89 -8.71
C SER A 312 0.60 -31.36 -9.50
N SER A 313 1.70 -32.12 -9.51
CA SER A 313 2.93 -31.76 -10.23
C SER A 313 3.32 -32.83 -11.25
N CYS A 314 3.93 -32.41 -12.35
CA CYS A 314 4.27 -33.34 -13.44
C CYS A 314 5.20 -34.46 -12.97
N GLY A 315 6.16 -34.13 -12.09
CA GLY A 315 7.13 -35.07 -11.54
C GLY A 315 6.54 -36.14 -10.62
N GLN A 316 5.28 -36.01 -10.17
CA GLN A 316 4.59 -37.08 -9.46
C GLN A 316 4.28 -38.26 -10.38
N CYS A 317 4.10 -38.02 -11.69
CA CYS A 317 3.76 -39.06 -12.67
C CYS A 317 4.80 -39.24 -13.80
N HIS A 318 5.59 -38.21 -14.12
CA HIS A 318 6.59 -38.20 -15.20
C HIS A 318 8.03 -38.08 -14.66
N PRO A 319 8.62 -39.17 -14.15
CA PRO A 319 10.06 -39.22 -13.94
C PRO A 319 10.85 -39.31 -15.27
N SER A 320 10.20 -39.64 -16.40
CA SER A 320 10.80 -39.77 -17.73
C SER A 320 9.77 -39.49 -18.86
N PRO A 321 10.17 -38.92 -20.02
CA PRO A 321 9.25 -38.66 -21.14
C PRO A 321 8.79 -39.95 -21.84
N HIS A 322 7.56 -39.93 -22.36
CA HIS A 322 7.01 -41.04 -23.14
C HIS A 322 7.55 -41.04 -24.57
N THR A 323 7.75 -42.24 -25.14
CA THR A 323 8.08 -42.38 -26.57
C THR A 323 6.83 -42.16 -27.44
N PRO A 324 6.97 -41.68 -28.68
CA PRO A 324 5.84 -41.53 -29.60
C PRO A 324 5.08 -42.86 -29.78
N GLY A 325 3.76 -42.80 -29.66
CA GLY A 325 2.90 -43.98 -29.75
C GLY A 325 2.94 -44.91 -28.54
N PHE A 326 3.47 -44.45 -27.39
CA PHE A 326 3.48 -45.20 -26.13
C PHE A 326 2.12 -45.82 -25.80
N GLN A 327 1.03 -45.07 -25.97
CA GLN A 327 -0.34 -45.56 -25.69
C GLN A 327 -0.71 -46.79 -26.53
N ASN A 328 -0.27 -46.84 -27.79
CA ASN A 328 -0.50 -47.97 -28.70
C ASN A 328 0.44 -49.14 -28.44
N LYS A 329 1.42 -48.99 -27.55
CA LYS A 329 2.39 -50.03 -27.17
C LYS A 329 2.28 -50.39 -25.69
N HIS A 330 1.47 -49.65 -24.94
CA HIS A 330 1.25 -49.81 -23.51
C HIS A 330 0.01 -50.68 -23.27
N TYR A 331 0.17 -51.98 -23.54
CA TYR A 331 -0.80 -53.01 -23.19
C TYR A 331 -0.10 -53.97 -22.22
N PRO A 332 -0.20 -53.75 -20.90
CA PRO A 332 0.26 -54.76 -19.95
C PRO A 332 -0.59 -56.02 -20.13
N ASP A 333 0.07 -57.18 -20.23
CA ASP A 333 -0.60 -58.48 -20.27
C ASP A 333 -1.15 -58.81 -18.86
N LEU A 334 -2.33 -58.25 -18.56
CA LEU A 334 -3.04 -58.45 -17.30
C LEU A 334 -3.74 -59.83 -17.32
N THR A 335 -2.95 -60.89 -17.26
CA THR A 335 -3.43 -62.27 -17.08
C THR A 335 -3.98 -62.49 -15.66
N ALA A 336 -4.66 -63.61 -15.41
CA ALA A 336 -5.23 -63.96 -14.11
C ALA A 336 -4.23 -63.96 -12.92
N SER A 337 -2.93 -64.04 -13.20
CA SER A 337 -1.82 -63.98 -12.23
C SER A 337 -1.17 -62.59 -12.08
N SER A 338 -1.58 -61.62 -12.89
CA SER A 338 -0.95 -60.30 -13.00
C SER A 338 -1.94 -59.21 -12.59
N ARG A 339 -1.78 -58.65 -11.38
CA ARG A 339 -2.66 -57.59 -10.86
C ARG A 339 -2.06 -56.20 -11.12
N PRO A 340 -2.89 -55.15 -11.30
CA PRO A 340 -2.38 -53.79 -11.39
C PRO A 340 -1.65 -53.41 -10.09
N THR A 341 -0.43 -52.92 -10.22
CA THR A 341 0.40 -52.46 -9.10
C THR A 341 0.05 -51.02 -8.73
N GLN A 342 0.58 -50.54 -7.60
CA GLN A 342 0.44 -49.13 -7.21
C GLN A 342 0.90 -48.16 -8.30
N SER A 343 1.90 -48.53 -9.09
CA SER A 343 2.38 -47.74 -10.23
C SER A 343 1.38 -47.67 -11.39
N CYS A 344 0.52 -48.68 -11.60
CA CYS A 344 -0.56 -48.61 -12.58
C CYS A 344 -1.58 -47.52 -12.20
N TYR A 345 -1.85 -47.38 -10.90
CA TYR A 345 -2.81 -46.40 -10.38
C TYR A 345 -2.29 -44.96 -10.36
N MET A 346 -1.01 -44.75 -10.67
CA MET A 346 -0.47 -43.41 -10.92
C MET A 346 -1.05 -42.78 -12.20
N CYS A 347 -1.47 -43.61 -13.16
CA CYS A 347 -2.00 -43.17 -14.46
C CYS A 347 -3.44 -43.65 -14.73
N HIS A 348 -3.88 -44.73 -14.08
CA HIS A 348 -5.21 -45.32 -14.24
C HIS A 348 -6.07 -45.17 -12.97
N SER A 349 -7.37 -44.91 -13.13
CA SER A 349 -8.29 -44.84 -11.99
C SER A 349 -8.48 -46.22 -11.35
N ALA A 350 -8.15 -46.34 -10.06
CA ALA A 350 -8.35 -47.56 -9.29
C ALA A 350 -9.81 -48.03 -9.30
N ASN A 351 -10.77 -47.10 -9.30
CA ASN A 351 -12.20 -47.40 -9.24
C ASN A 351 -12.73 -48.10 -10.50
N ASN A 352 -12.16 -47.82 -11.68
CA ASN A 352 -12.61 -48.43 -12.93
C ASN A 352 -12.11 -49.88 -13.07
N CYS A 353 -10.89 -50.16 -12.63
CA CYS A 353 -10.30 -51.50 -12.73
C CYS A 353 -10.79 -52.45 -11.62
N THR A 354 -10.90 -51.95 -10.39
CA THR A 354 -11.40 -52.75 -9.24
C THR A 354 -12.88 -53.07 -9.35
N SER A 355 -13.66 -52.36 -10.18
CA SER A 355 -15.07 -52.69 -10.42
C SER A 355 -15.28 -54.08 -11.05
N CYS A 356 -14.33 -54.53 -11.90
CA CYS A 356 -14.36 -55.83 -12.57
C CYS A 356 -13.38 -56.85 -11.97
N HIS A 357 -12.35 -56.40 -11.23
CA HIS A 357 -11.34 -57.25 -10.58
C HIS A 357 -11.30 -57.00 -9.07
N ARG A 358 -12.44 -57.17 -8.38
CA ARG A 358 -12.48 -57.10 -6.92
C ARG A 358 -11.63 -58.23 -6.33
N GLU A 359 -10.81 -57.90 -5.35
CA GLU A 359 -10.14 -58.90 -4.53
C GLU A 359 -11.21 -59.79 -3.87
N ASN A 360 -11.09 -61.11 -4.04
CA ASN A 360 -11.84 -62.07 -3.23
C ASN A 360 -11.33 -62.05 -1.80
#